data_AF-C6Q105-F1
#
_entry.id   AF-C6Q105-F1
#
_cell.length_a   1.000
_cell.length_b   1.000
_cell.length_c   1.000
_cell.angle_alpha   90.00
_cell.angle_beta   90.00
_cell.angle_gamma   90.00
#
_symmetry.space_group_name_H-M   'P 1'
#
loop_
_entity.id
_entity.type
_entity.pdbx_description
1 polymer ?
#
loop_
_entity_poly.entity_id
_entity_poly.type
_entity_poly.pdbx_seq_one_letter_code
_entity_poly.pdbx_strand_id
1 'polypeptide(L)'
;MELIAKMFMAKAKKVFFNPSPLYNYDSIAQGCVVKDEYGDEWTMSAIDRSIWRGFHRVNNNEDGPKKVYIQYFIENKVKITDTLKKINSKDELNELSNYLYYELNDLLKENIKDDKLVYNRVRVPIDLFLEHVVSMAIELNDCRKKLIPFLFVPLDEHTIRNCFNEKQLIKDNLNIISRIGDIDLDKEYDRMQKILYNRAVRISKEYGQEYYRIYSELLWHNRYRNFGRNLFETNLLKNI
;
A
#
# COMPACT_ATOMS: atom_id res chain seq x y z
N MET A 1 9.85 21.82 14.35
CA MET A 1 9.27 20.46 14.46
C MET A 1 7.73 20.51 14.32
N GLU A 2 7.02 21.26 15.14
CA GLU A 2 5.54 21.34 15.10
C GLU A 2 4.96 21.79 13.74
N LEU A 3 5.53 22.81 13.11
CA LEU A 3 5.09 23.28 11.78
C LEU A 3 5.22 22.20 10.70
N ILE A 4 6.31 21.43 10.72
CA ILE A 4 6.56 20.34 9.76
C ILE A 4 5.54 19.21 9.98
N ALA A 5 5.25 18.87 11.24
CA ALA A 5 4.22 17.88 11.56
C ALA A 5 2.84 18.32 11.08
N LYS A 6 2.45 19.59 11.28
CA LYS A 6 1.18 20.14 10.77
C LYS A 6 1.10 20.09 9.24
N MET A 7 2.18 20.47 8.54
CA MET A 7 2.24 20.41 7.07
C MET A 7 2.10 18.98 6.56
N PHE A 8 2.84 18.04 7.16
CA PHE A 8 2.75 16.61 6.83
C PHE A 8 1.31 16.11 6.99
N MET A 9 0.67 16.40 8.13
CA MET A 9 -0.68 15.94 8.43
C MET A 9 -1.72 16.55 7.50
N ALA A 10 -1.57 17.82 7.13
CA ALA A 10 -2.42 18.47 6.14
C ALA A 10 -2.29 17.82 4.76
N LYS A 11 -1.06 17.53 4.32
CA LYS A 11 -0.81 16.81 3.07
C LYS A 11 -1.40 15.40 3.09
N ALA A 12 -1.22 14.66 4.19
CA ALA A 12 -1.76 13.31 4.35
C ALA A 12 -3.29 13.29 4.26
N LYS A 13 -3.96 14.21 4.95
CA LYS A 13 -5.42 14.38 4.82
C LYS A 13 -5.85 14.69 3.39
N LYS A 14 -5.08 15.50 2.66
CA LYS A 14 -5.37 15.81 1.26
C LYS A 14 -5.24 14.57 0.38
N VAL A 15 -4.12 13.84 0.49
CA VAL A 15 -3.81 12.67 -0.35
C VAL A 15 -4.76 11.51 -0.09
N PHE A 16 -5.03 11.19 1.18
CA PHE A 16 -5.84 10.03 1.52
C PHE A 16 -7.33 10.35 1.56
N PHE A 17 -7.76 11.40 2.28
CA PHE A 17 -9.20 11.64 2.50
C PHE A 17 -9.88 12.44 1.40
N ASN A 18 -9.15 13.37 0.78
CA ASN A 18 -9.70 14.26 -0.25
C ASN A 18 -8.85 14.28 -1.54
N PRO A 19 -8.54 13.11 -2.12
CA PRO A 19 -7.73 13.08 -3.32
C PRO A 19 -8.46 13.69 -4.50
N SER A 20 -7.67 14.29 -5.39
CA SER A 20 -8.15 14.83 -6.65
C SER A 20 -7.04 14.72 -7.70
N PRO A 21 -7.37 14.34 -8.94
CA PRO A 21 -8.63 13.72 -9.34
C PRO A 21 -8.83 12.33 -8.68
N LEU A 22 -10.03 11.79 -8.83
CA LEU A 22 -10.34 10.38 -8.55
C LEU A 22 -10.25 9.58 -9.85
N TYR A 23 -10.07 8.27 -9.74
CA TYR A 23 -9.92 7.36 -10.88
C TYR A 23 -10.90 6.19 -10.78
N ASN A 24 -11.22 5.58 -11.92
CA ASN A 24 -11.94 4.30 -11.92
C ASN A 24 -11.06 3.19 -11.34
N TYR A 25 -11.67 2.26 -10.61
CA TYR A 25 -10.99 1.09 -10.03
C TYR A 25 -10.06 0.38 -11.03
N ASP A 26 -10.55 0.11 -12.24
CA ASP A 26 -9.83 -0.65 -13.25
C ASP A 26 -8.57 0.09 -13.71
N SER A 27 -8.69 1.42 -13.86
CA SER A 27 -7.56 2.27 -14.21
C SER A 27 -6.50 2.29 -13.09
N ILE A 28 -6.90 2.20 -11.82
CA ILE A 28 -5.94 2.10 -10.70
C ILE A 28 -5.11 0.82 -10.80
N ALA A 29 -5.74 -0.30 -11.20
CA ALA A 29 -5.07 -1.58 -11.42
C ALA A 29 -4.19 -1.59 -12.68
N GLN A 30 -4.73 -1.12 -13.80
CA GLN A 30 -4.11 -1.26 -15.13
C GLN A 30 -3.13 -0.13 -15.46
N GLY A 31 -3.36 1.06 -14.93
CA GLY A 31 -2.61 2.29 -15.21
C GLY A 31 -3.54 3.49 -15.45
N CYS A 32 -3.29 4.58 -14.73
CA CYS A 32 -3.91 5.88 -14.90
C CYS A 32 -2.96 6.83 -15.62
N VAL A 33 -3.48 7.67 -16.51
CA VAL A 33 -2.74 8.83 -17.02
C VAL A 33 -2.82 9.94 -15.97
N VAL A 34 -1.67 10.44 -15.54
CA VAL A 34 -1.51 11.44 -14.49
C VAL A 34 -0.62 12.55 -15.02
N LYS A 35 -0.97 13.80 -14.73
CA LYS A 35 -0.17 14.96 -15.15
C LYS A 35 0.75 15.40 -14.02
N ASP A 36 1.98 15.76 -14.36
CA ASP A 36 2.89 16.37 -13.40
C ASP A 36 2.62 17.88 -13.22
N GLU A 37 3.47 18.57 -12.45
CA GLU A 37 3.31 20.01 -12.19
C GLU A 37 3.53 20.89 -13.43
N TYR A 38 4.15 20.36 -14.49
CA TYR A 38 4.40 21.04 -15.77
C TYR A 38 3.36 20.66 -16.83
N GLY A 39 2.51 19.67 -16.55
CA GLY A 39 1.46 19.19 -17.43
C GLY A 39 1.84 18.00 -18.29
N ASP A 40 3.05 17.44 -18.11
CA ASP A 40 3.49 16.24 -18.82
C ASP A 40 2.74 15.01 -18.33
N GLU A 41 2.41 14.11 -19.25
CA GLU A 41 1.60 12.93 -18.97
C GLU A 41 2.46 11.70 -18.63
N TRP A 42 2.11 11.06 -17.51
CA TRP A 42 2.75 9.87 -16.98
C TRP A 42 1.73 8.77 -16.76
N THR A 43 2.09 7.52 -17.04
CA THR A 43 1.24 6.36 -16.69
C THR A 43 1.65 5.78 -15.35
N MET A 44 0.75 5.83 -14.38
CA MET A 44 0.94 5.37 -13.01
C MET A 44 -0.03 4.23 -12.67
N SER A 45 0.46 3.16 -12.06
CA SER A 45 -0.37 2.05 -11.53
C SER A 45 -0.19 1.93 -10.03
N ALA A 46 -1.18 1.38 -9.32
CA ALA A 46 -1.10 1.18 -7.87
C ALA A 46 0.12 0.36 -7.43
N ILE A 47 0.58 -0.54 -8.29
CA ILE A 47 1.72 -1.40 -8.04
C ILE A 47 2.81 -1.09 -9.07
N ASP A 48 3.96 -0.65 -8.59
CA ASP A 48 5.09 -0.26 -9.44
C ASP A 48 5.77 -1.47 -10.10
N ARG A 49 6.45 -1.23 -11.22
CA ARG A 49 7.20 -2.27 -11.96
C ARG A 49 8.29 -2.94 -11.12
N SER A 50 8.90 -2.23 -10.17
CA SER A 50 9.95 -2.78 -9.31
C SER A 50 9.45 -3.90 -8.40
N ILE A 51 8.20 -3.83 -7.93
CA ILE A 51 7.58 -4.83 -7.05
C ILE A 51 7.56 -6.21 -7.74
N TRP A 52 7.26 -6.23 -9.04
CA TRP A 52 7.17 -7.46 -9.82
C TRP A 52 8.51 -8.18 -10.01
N ARG A 53 9.64 -7.47 -9.90
CA ARG A 53 10.98 -8.05 -10.09
C ARG A 53 11.32 -9.12 -9.07
N GLY A 54 10.71 -9.08 -7.88
CA GLY A 54 10.94 -10.06 -6.82
C GLY A 54 10.32 -11.44 -7.09
N PHE A 55 9.40 -11.54 -8.05
CA PHE A 55 8.72 -12.79 -8.40
C PHE A 55 9.44 -13.45 -9.58
N HIS A 56 10.28 -14.44 -9.28
CA HIS A 56 11.02 -15.13 -10.33
C HIS A 56 10.13 -16.21 -10.94
N ARG A 57 9.97 -16.15 -12.26
CA ARG A 57 9.18 -17.13 -13.02
C ARG A 57 9.92 -18.46 -13.16
N VAL A 58 9.15 -19.54 -13.26
CA VAL A 58 9.63 -20.86 -13.70
C VAL A 58 9.78 -20.85 -15.21
N ASN A 59 8.75 -20.37 -15.93
CA ASN A 59 8.72 -20.22 -17.38
C ASN A 59 8.50 -18.75 -17.78
N ASN A 60 9.43 -18.18 -18.55
CA ASN A 60 9.36 -16.80 -19.00
C ASN A 60 8.35 -16.55 -20.13
N ASN A 61 7.84 -17.61 -20.77
CA ASN A 61 6.82 -17.53 -21.82
C ASN A 61 5.40 -17.53 -21.27
N GLU A 62 5.23 -17.91 -20.01
CA GLU A 62 3.95 -17.90 -19.32
C GLU A 62 3.70 -16.57 -18.61
N ASP A 63 2.46 -16.40 -18.16
CA ASP A 63 1.99 -15.20 -17.51
C ASP A 63 2.83 -14.89 -16.26
N GLY A 64 3.26 -13.63 -16.18
CA GLY A 64 4.00 -13.13 -15.04
C GLY A 64 3.08 -12.61 -13.93
N PRO A 65 3.66 -12.29 -12.77
CA PRO A 65 2.92 -11.87 -11.58
C PRO A 65 2.00 -10.67 -11.89
N LYS A 66 2.50 -9.67 -12.63
CA LYS A 66 1.73 -8.48 -13.00
C LYS A 66 0.40 -8.84 -13.67
N LYS A 67 0.42 -9.80 -14.61
CA LYS A 67 -0.79 -10.19 -15.34
C LYS A 67 -1.77 -10.92 -14.43
N VAL A 68 -1.27 -11.88 -13.63
CA VAL A 68 -2.07 -12.62 -12.63
C VAL A 68 -2.79 -11.67 -11.67
N TYR A 69 -2.07 -10.73 -11.05
CA TYR A 69 -2.65 -9.76 -10.12
C TYR A 69 -3.68 -8.85 -10.79
N ILE A 70 -3.35 -8.24 -11.93
CA ILE A 70 -4.26 -7.31 -12.62
C ILE A 70 -5.53 -8.04 -13.05
N GLN A 71 -5.39 -9.22 -13.66
CA GLN A 71 -6.54 -10.00 -14.10
C GLN A 71 -7.44 -10.37 -12.92
N TYR A 72 -6.86 -10.88 -11.83
CA TYR A 72 -7.62 -11.23 -10.64
C TYR A 72 -8.37 -10.05 -10.04
N PHE A 73 -7.74 -8.87 -9.90
CA PHE A 73 -8.41 -7.68 -9.37
C PHE A 73 -9.54 -7.20 -10.27
N ILE A 74 -9.36 -7.23 -11.59
CA ILE A 74 -10.41 -6.82 -12.54
C ILE A 74 -11.59 -7.80 -12.49
N GLU A 75 -11.34 -9.11 -12.55
CA GLU A 75 -12.38 -10.14 -12.51
C GLU A 75 -13.15 -10.15 -11.19
N ASN A 76 -12.49 -9.79 -10.08
CA ASN A 76 -13.10 -9.75 -8.74
C ASN A 76 -13.53 -8.35 -8.27
N LYS A 77 -13.56 -7.35 -9.16
CA LYS A 77 -13.88 -5.96 -8.82
C LYS A 77 -15.13 -5.82 -7.95
N VAL A 78 -16.25 -6.42 -8.37
CA VAL A 78 -17.54 -6.30 -7.69
C VAL A 78 -17.43 -6.86 -6.27
N LYS A 79 -16.87 -8.08 -6.14
CA LYS A 79 -16.67 -8.73 -4.84
C LYS A 79 -15.79 -7.90 -3.90
N ILE A 80 -14.66 -7.38 -4.41
CA ILE A 80 -13.73 -6.58 -3.61
C ILE A 80 -14.37 -5.27 -3.17
N THR A 81 -14.98 -4.52 -4.11
CA THR A 81 -15.59 -3.23 -3.80
C THR A 81 -16.81 -3.35 -2.87
N ASP A 82 -17.66 -4.37 -3.05
CA ASP A 82 -18.79 -4.62 -2.16
C ASP A 82 -18.35 -5.05 -0.76
N THR A 83 -17.27 -5.83 -0.66
CA THR A 83 -16.69 -6.19 0.65
C THR A 83 -16.11 -4.95 1.33
N LEU A 84 -15.33 -4.13 0.62
CA LEU A 84 -14.78 -2.87 1.13
C LEU A 84 -15.86 -1.93 1.67
N LYS A 85 -16.99 -1.78 0.98
CA LYS A 85 -18.10 -0.94 1.46
C LYS A 85 -18.67 -1.40 2.80
N LYS A 86 -18.66 -2.72 3.07
CA LYS A 86 -19.22 -3.33 4.27
C LYS A 86 -18.27 -3.33 5.47
N ILE A 87 -16.96 -3.20 5.26
CA ILE A 87 -15.96 -3.19 6.35
C ILE A 87 -16.19 -2.04 7.33
N ASN A 88 -16.21 -2.35 8.62
CA ASN A 88 -16.34 -1.43 9.75
C ASN A 88 -15.22 -1.60 10.79
N SER A 89 -14.29 -2.52 10.58
CA SER A 89 -13.13 -2.68 11.46
C SER A 89 -11.83 -2.94 10.70
N LYS A 90 -10.70 -2.70 11.38
CA LYS A 90 -9.37 -3.03 10.90
C LYS A 90 -9.17 -4.55 10.74
N ASP A 91 -9.83 -5.35 11.58
CA ASP A 91 -9.69 -6.81 11.53
C ASP A 91 -10.42 -7.37 10.30
N GLU A 92 -11.61 -6.86 9.96
CA GLU A 92 -12.34 -7.22 8.73
C GLU A 92 -11.56 -6.83 7.46
N LEU A 93 -10.83 -5.69 7.46
CA LEU A 93 -9.93 -5.37 6.36
C LEU A 93 -8.77 -6.36 6.26
N ASN A 94 -8.22 -6.80 7.40
CA ASN A 94 -7.17 -7.81 7.39
C ASN A 94 -7.68 -9.16 6.84
N GLU A 95 -8.90 -9.54 7.19
CA GLU A 95 -9.56 -10.74 6.65
C GLU A 95 -9.69 -10.68 5.13
N LEU A 96 -10.14 -9.54 4.57
CA LEU A 96 -10.16 -9.34 3.12
C LEU A 96 -8.75 -9.48 2.52
N SER A 97 -7.76 -8.79 3.07
CA SER A 97 -6.41 -8.87 2.53
C SER A 97 -5.78 -10.27 2.66
N ASN A 98 -6.10 -11.03 3.71
CA ASN A 98 -5.68 -12.43 3.87
C ASN A 98 -6.38 -13.33 2.86
N TYR A 99 -7.68 -13.13 2.62
CA TYR A 99 -8.41 -13.82 1.57
C TYR A 99 -7.77 -13.58 0.20
N LEU A 100 -7.49 -12.31 -0.16
CA LEU A 100 -6.80 -11.97 -1.40
C LEU A 100 -5.40 -12.62 -1.47
N TYR A 101 -4.67 -12.65 -0.35
CA TYR A 101 -3.36 -13.29 -0.28
C TYR A 101 -3.44 -14.77 -0.64
N TYR A 102 -4.36 -15.53 -0.06
CA TYR A 102 -4.44 -16.97 -0.31
C TYR A 102 -4.81 -17.28 -1.77
N GLU A 103 -5.77 -16.55 -2.33
CA GLU A 103 -6.21 -16.74 -3.72
C GLU A 103 -5.08 -16.40 -4.70
N LEU A 104 -4.43 -15.24 -4.52
CA LEU A 104 -3.33 -14.82 -5.39
C LEU A 104 -2.10 -15.71 -5.21
N ASN A 105 -1.79 -16.12 -3.98
CA ASN A 105 -0.68 -17.03 -3.74
C ASN A 105 -0.89 -18.37 -4.46
N ASP A 106 -2.12 -18.88 -4.50
CA ASP A 106 -2.41 -20.13 -5.20
C ASP A 106 -2.25 -19.99 -6.72
N LEU A 107 -2.82 -18.92 -7.30
CA LEU A 107 -2.65 -18.60 -8.73
C LEU A 107 -1.19 -18.40 -9.13
N LEU A 108 -0.37 -17.80 -8.26
CA LEU A 108 1.03 -17.54 -8.56
C LEU A 108 1.89 -18.82 -8.55
N LYS A 109 1.50 -19.88 -7.82
CA LYS A 109 2.25 -21.15 -7.81
C LYS A 109 2.33 -21.81 -9.19
N GLU A 110 1.43 -21.47 -10.10
CA GLU A 110 1.44 -22.02 -11.46
C GLU A 110 2.76 -21.71 -12.20
N ASN A 111 3.33 -20.52 -11.99
CA ASN A 111 4.52 -20.08 -12.75
C ASN A 111 5.54 -19.28 -11.93
N ILE A 112 5.37 -19.09 -10.62
CA ILE A 112 6.38 -18.45 -9.76
C ILE A 112 7.10 -19.50 -8.93
N LYS A 113 8.43 -19.36 -8.79
CA LYS A 113 9.23 -20.25 -7.94
C LYS A 113 8.75 -20.19 -6.48
N ASP A 114 8.62 -21.34 -5.83
CA ASP A 114 8.12 -21.46 -4.46
C ASP A 114 8.93 -20.63 -3.45
N ASP A 115 10.27 -20.62 -3.58
CA ASP A 115 11.16 -19.81 -2.72
C ASP A 115 10.97 -18.29 -2.91
N LYS A 116 10.17 -17.89 -3.90
CA LYS A 116 9.77 -16.51 -4.13
C LYS A 116 8.36 -16.19 -3.66
N LEU A 117 7.57 -17.16 -3.22
CA LEU A 117 6.21 -16.97 -2.68
C LEU A 117 6.22 -16.74 -1.16
N VAL A 118 7.05 -15.79 -0.74
CA VAL A 118 7.15 -15.35 0.67
C VAL A 118 5.97 -14.45 1.03
N TYR A 119 5.50 -14.52 2.28
CA TYR A 119 4.28 -13.85 2.73
C TYR A 119 4.24 -12.36 2.37
N ASN A 120 5.22 -11.55 2.77
CA ASN A 120 5.20 -10.13 2.42
C ASN A 120 5.40 -9.85 0.92
N ARG A 121 6.04 -10.75 0.16
CA ARG A 121 6.19 -10.55 -1.28
C ARG A 121 4.84 -10.57 -1.99
N VAL A 122 3.95 -11.47 -1.59
CA VAL A 122 2.57 -11.54 -2.11
C VAL A 122 1.68 -10.48 -1.47
N ARG A 123 1.85 -10.21 -0.17
CA ARG A 123 0.99 -9.28 0.58
C ARG A 123 1.19 -7.81 0.21
N VAL A 124 2.43 -7.36 -0.04
CA VAL A 124 2.73 -5.96 -0.36
C VAL A 124 1.95 -5.44 -1.59
N PRO A 125 1.92 -6.14 -2.75
CA PRO A 125 1.09 -5.76 -3.89
C PRO A 125 -0.40 -5.58 -3.54
N ILE A 126 -0.93 -6.41 -2.65
CA ILE A 126 -2.34 -6.35 -2.20
C ILE A 126 -2.56 -5.08 -1.38
N ASP A 127 -1.71 -4.82 -0.39
CA ASP A 127 -1.84 -3.64 0.46
C ASP A 127 -1.65 -2.34 -0.35
N LEU A 128 -0.71 -2.32 -1.32
CA LEU A 128 -0.54 -1.22 -2.28
C LEU A 128 -1.82 -0.99 -3.09
N PHE A 129 -2.40 -2.05 -3.62
CA PHE A 129 -3.63 -1.97 -4.40
C PHE A 129 -4.80 -1.43 -3.58
N LEU A 130 -5.03 -1.99 -2.39
CA LEU A 130 -6.10 -1.56 -1.50
C LEU A 130 -5.91 -0.12 -1.02
N GLU A 131 -4.67 0.30 -0.73
CA GLU A 131 -4.37 1.70 -0.41
C GLU A 131 -4.84 2.63 -1.53
N HIS A 132 -4.45 2.35 -2.78
CA HIS A 132 -4.76 3.22 -3.91
C HIS A 132 -6.26 3.21 -4.22
N VAL A 133 -6.89 2.04 -4.20
CA VAL A 133 -8.33 1.90 -4.48
C VAL A 133 -9.16 2.58 -3.39
N VAL A 134 -8.89 2.33 -2.11
CA VAL A 134 -9.63 2.99 -1.02
C VAL A 134 -9.44 4.50 -1.08
N SER A 135 -8.21 4.96 -1.35
CA SER A 135 -7.91 6.38 -1.39
C SER A 135 -8.54 7.06 -2.61
N MET A 136 -8.41 6.50 -3.81
CA MET A 136 -8.63 7.25 -5.06
C MET A 136 -9.74 6.70 -5.96
N ALA A 137 -10.32 5.53 -5.67
CA ALA A 137 -11.38 4.99 -6.52
C ALA A 137 -12.67 5.80 -6.40
N ILE A 138 -13.33 6.04 -7.53
CA ILE A 138 -14.66 6.65 -7.59
C ILE A 138 -15.69 5.76 -6.87
N GLU A 139 -15.57 4.45 -7.06
CA GLU A 139 -16.50 3.43 -6.55
C GLU A 139 -16.56 3.36 -5.01
N LEU A 140 -15.57 3.93 -4.32
CA LEU A 140 -15.45 3.92 -2.86
C LEU A 140 -15.55 5.32 -2.23
N ASN A 141 -15.92 6.33 -3.01
CA ASN A 141 -15.94 7.73 -2.55
C ASN A 141 -16.74 7.93 -1.26
N ASP A 142 -17.89 7.26 -1.14
CA ASP A 142 -18.81 7.43 -0.02
C ASP A 142 -18.35 6.71 1.26
N CYS A 143 -17.51 5.67 1.15
CA CYS A 143 -16.99 4.92 2.29
C CYS A 143 -15.51 5.19 2.58
N ARG A 144 -14.81 5.96 1.73
CA ARG A 144 -13.36 6.25 1.84
C ARG A 144 -12.94 6.68 3.24
N LYS A 145 -13.62 7.69 3.81
CA LYS A 145 -13.24 8.26 5.12
C LYS A 145 -13.32 7.23 6.24
N LYS A 146 -14.25 6.28 6.15
CA LYS A 146 -14.39 5.16 7.09
C LYS A 146 -13.24 4.15 6.97
N LEU A 147 -12.78 3.89 5.74
CA LEU A 147 -11.80 2.84 5.46
C LEU A 147 -10.35 3.27 5.69
N ILE A 148 -10.00 4.55 5.47
CA ILE A 148 -8.61 5.01 5.61
C ILE A 148 -7.98 4.69 6.98
N PRO A 149 -8.66 4.86 8.12
CA PRO A 149 -8.10 4.48 9.42
C PRO A 149 -7.68 3.01 9.54
N PHE A 150 -8.25 2.13 8.71
CA PHE A 150 -8.00 0.69 8.74
C PHE A 150 -6.83 0.26 7.84
N LEU A 151 -6.46 1.08 6.85
CA LEU A 151 -5.45 0.72 5.84
C LEU A 151 -4.12 0.28 6.46
N PHE A 152 -3.56 -0.78 5.88
CA PHE A 152 -2.23 -1.30 6.18
C PHE A 152 -1.18 -0.55 5.36
N VAL A 153 -0.02 -0.26 5.96
CA VAL A 153 1.11 0.30 5.20
C VAL A 153 1.79 -0.87 4.51
N PRO A 154 1.99 -0.84 3.19
CA PRO A 154 2.73 -1.91 2.51
C PRO A 154 4.14 -2.06 3.11
N LEU A 155 4.46 -3.22 3.70
CA LEU A 155 5.77 -3.46 4.33
C LEU A 155 6.82 -3.86 3.30
N ASP A 156 7.12 -2.93 2.40
CA ASP A 156 8.22 -3.04 1.45
C ASP A 156 9.58 -2.70 2.10
N GLU A 157 10.66 -2.89 1.35
CA GLU A 157 12.03 -2.57 1.81
C GLU A 157 12.14 -1.14 2.32
N HIS A 158 11.49 -0.19 1.65
CA HIS A 158 11.60 1.21 2.00
C HIS A 158 10.87 1.54 3.31
N THR A 159 9.66 1.02 3.48
CA THR A 159 8.89 1.12 4.71
C THR A 159 9.64 0.48 5.86
N ILE A 160 10.20 -0.72 5.67
CA ILE A 160 10.94 -1.41 6.73
C ILE A 160 12.13 -0.56 7.19
N ARG A 161 12.93 -0.02 6.26
CA ARG A 161 14.11 0.79 6.58
C ARG A 161 13.79 2.11 7.27
N ASN A 162 12.73 2.80 6.87
CA ASN A 162 12.44 4.15 7.37
C ASN A 162 11.50 4.15 8.57
N CYS A 163 10.63 3.14 8.69
CA CYS A 163 9.67 3.08 9.77
C CYS A 163 10.11 2.20 10.93
N PHE A 164 11.17 1.39 10.80
CA PHE A 164 11.62 0.53 11.89
C PHE A 164 13.10 0.75 12.19
N ASN A 165 13.41 0.72 13.49
CA ASN A 165 14.80 0.68 13.96
C ASN A 165 15.14 -0.78 14.23
N GLU A 166 16.32 -1.22 13.80
CA GLU A 166 16.85 -2.57 14.03
C GLU A 166 16.74 -2.99 15.50
N LYS A 167 17.06 -2.09 16.44
CA LYS A 167 16.94 -2.37 17.89
C LYS A 167 15.50 -2.68 18.31
N GLN A 168 14.51 -2.04 17.69
CA GLN A 168 13.09 -2.30 17.97
C GLN A 168 12.68 -3.65 17.39
N LEU A 169 13.11 -3.97 16.16
CA LEU A 169 12.81 -5.25 15.52
C LEU A 169 13.39 -6.42 16.33
N ILE A 170 14.65 -6.32 16.77
CA ILE A 170 15.28 -7.31 17.64
C ILE A 170 14.50 -7.48 18.95
N LYS A 171 14.10 -6.38 19.60
CA LYS A 171 13.32 -6.42 20.84
C LYS A 171 11.96 -7.13 20.66
N ASP A 172 11.35 -7.01 19.48
CA ASP A 172 10.09 -7.66 19.15
C ASP A 172 10.28 -9.08 18.56
N ASN A 173 11.49 -9.63 18.63
CA ASN A 173 11.89 -10.93 18.07
C ASN A 173 11.62 -11.04 16.57
N LEU A 174 11.87 -9.97 15.82
CA LEU A 174 11.77 -9.90 14.36
C LEU A 174 13.18 -9.78 13.78
N ASN A 175 13.69 -10.84 13.16
CA ASN A 175 15.01 -10.85 12.50
C ASN A 175 14.89 -10.48 11.02
N ILE A 176 14.48 -9.24 10.75
CA ILE A 176 14.15 -8.76 9.40
C ILE A 176 15.27 -7.83 8.90
N ILE A 177 15.92 -8.20 7.79
CA ILE A 177 17.11 -7.51 7.24
C ILE A 177 16.68 -6.44 6.20
N SER A 178 15.43 -6.00 6.27
CA SER A 178 14.86 -4.89 5.51
C SER A 178 14.59 -5.11 4.03
N ARG A 179 14.24 -6.33 3.59
CA ARG A 179 13.87 -6.62 2.19
C ARG A 179 12.46 -7.18 2.02
N ILE A 180 11.90 -6.97 0.83
CA ILE A 180 10.71 -7.72 0.38
C ILE A 180 11.09 -9.19 0.21
N GLY A 181 10.41 -10.06 0.95
CA GLY A 181 10.72 -11.49 1.06
C GLY A 181 11.47 -11.89 2.33
N ASP A 182 11.61 -10.99 3.31
CA ASP A 182 12.20 -11.31 4.63
C ASP A 182 11.13 -11.60 5.70
N ILE A 183 9.84 -11.56 5.34
CA ILE A 183 8.73 -11.80 6.27
C ILE A 183 7.96 -13.00 5.74
N ASP A 184 8.25 -14.16 6.31
CA ASP A 184 7.69 -15.46 5.90
C ASP A 184 6.33 -15.75 6.54
N LEU A 185 6.07 -15.16 7.71
CA LEU A 185 4.88 -15.45 8.50
C LEU A 185 3.92 -14.27 8.59
N ASP A 186 2.63 -14.58 8.48
CA ASP A 186 1.52 -13.64 8.71
C ASP A 186 1.62 -12.92 10.07
N LYS A 187 1.97 -13.67 11.12
CA LYS A 187 2.12 -13.16 12.49
C LYS A 187 3.23 -12.11 12.61
N GLU A 188 4.31 -12.23 11.83
CA GLU A 188 5.39 -11.25 11.83
C GLU A 188 4.94 -9.97 11.14
N TYR A 189 4.27 -10.11 9.99
CA TYR A 189 3.65 -9.00 9.28
C TYR A 189 2.67 -8.23 10.19
N ASP A 190 1.76 -8.94 10.87
CA ASP A 190 0.79 -8.37 11.79
C ASP A 190 1.44 -7.64 12.98
N ARG A 191 2.53 -8.20 13.54
CA ARG A 191 3.29 -7.55 14.61
C ARG A 191 3.88 -6.21 14.14
N MET A 192 4.49 -6.18 12.95
CA MET A 192 5.02 -4.95 12.37
C MET A 192 3.92 -3.91 12.15
N GLN A 193 2.78 -4.35 11.62
CA GLN A 193 1.60 -3.50 11.42
C GLN A 193 1.06 -2.94 12.75
N LYS A 194 1.12 -3.71 13.84
CA LYS A 194 0.75 -3.28 15.19
C LYS A 194 1.72 -2.25 15.77
N ILE A 195 3.02 -2.39 15.52
CA ILE A 195 4.03 -1.39 15.92
C ILE A 195 3.73 -0.04 15.27
N LEU A 196 3.47 -0.03 13.96
CA LEU A 196 3.13 1.20 13.24
C LEU A 196 1.80 1.81 13.71
N TYR A 197 0.79 0.97 13.99
CA TYR A 197 -0.47 1.42 14.56
C TYR A 197 -0.29 2.09 15.93
N ASN A 198 0.43 1.44 16.86
CA ASN A 198 0.69 2.00 18.18
C ASN A 198 1.47 3.33 18.11
N ARG A 199 2.39 3.44 17.15
CA ARG A 199 3.10 4.69 16.89
C ARG A 199 2.15 5.78 16.39
N ALA A 200 1.26 5.47 15.44
CA ALA A 200 0.25 6.39 14.95
C ALA A 200 -0.68 6.90 16.08
N VAL A 201 -1.10 6.02 16.99
CA VAL A 201 -1.86 6.39 18.20
C VAL A 201 -1.07 7.34 19.10
N ARG A 202 0.22 7.08 19.34
CA ARG A 202 1.07 7.97 20.15
C ARG A 202 1.22 9.35 19.52
N ILE A 203 1.50 9.42 18.21
CA ILE A 203 1.61 10.68 17.48
C ILE A 203 0.27 11.43 17.53
N SER A 204 -0.85 10.72 17.40
CA SER A 204 -2.18 11.34 17.49
C SER A 204 -2.38 12.06 18.83
N LYS A 205 -1.98 11.41 19.93
CA LYS A 205 -2.06 11.98 21.29
C LYS A 205 -1.11 13.16 21.48
N GLU A 206 0.13 13.04 20.99
CA GLU A 206 1.17 14.07 21.12
C GLU A 206 0.78 15.39 20.44
N TYR A 207 0.17 15.31 19.24
CA TYR A 207 -0.19 16.49 18.46
C TYR A 207 -1.67 16.89 18.55
N GLY A 208 -2.48 16.16 19.32
CA GLY A 208 -3.93 16.42 19.45
C GLY A 208 -4.71 16.31 18.14
N GLN A 209 -4.21 15.55 17.16
CA GLN A 209 -4.79 15.41 15.83
C GLN A 209 -4.68 13.97 15.35
N GLU A 210 -5.74 13.44 14.72
CA GLU A 210 -5.75 12.08 14.17
C GLU A 210 -4.61 11.83 13.17
N TYR A 211 -3.72 10.90 13.52
CA TYR A 211 -2.66 10.33 12.71
C TYR A 211 -2.97 8.86 12.45
N TYR A 212 -3.15 8.49 11.18
CA TYR A 212 -3.38 7.10 10.81
C TYR A 212 -2.08 6.44 10.34
N ARG A 213 -1.97 5.14 10.60
CA ARG A 213 -0.79 4.34 10.23
C ARG A 213 -0.37 4.56 8.78
N ILE A 214 -1.34 4.56 7.86
CA ILE A 214 -1.14 4.72 6.41
C ILE A 214 -0.43 6.02 6.03
N TYR A 215 -0.51 7.07 6.86
CA TYR A 215 0.22 8.32 6.60
C TYR A 215 1.73 8.11 6.51
N SER A 216 2.26 7.08 7.17
CA SER A 216 3.68 6.73 7.12
C SER A 216 4.16 6.49 5.69
N GLU A 217 3.28 6.12 4.75
CA GLU A 217 3.68 5.97 3.35
C GLU A 217 4.21 7.30 2.77
N LEU A 218 3.66 8.45 3.17
CA LEU A 218 4.14 9.74 2.65
C LEU A 218 5.55 10.11 3.13
N LEU A 219 6.14 9.36 4.07
CA LEU A 219 7.53 9.51 4.48
C LEU A 219 8.50 8.96 3.43
N TRP A 220 8.07 8.00 2.60
CA TRP A 220 8.88 7.50 1.49
C TRP A 220 9.30 8.68 0.60
N HIS A 221 10.59 8.83 0.33
CA HIS A 221 11.19 9.93 -0.44
C HIS A 221 10.70 11.34 -0.06
N ASN A 222 10.23 11.53 1.18
CA ASN A 222 9.56 12.76 1.61
C ASN A 222 8.39 13.18 0.69
N ARG A 223 7.61 12.23 0.15
CA ARG A 223 6.46 12.49 -0.73
C ARG A 223 5.45 13.49 -0.18
N TYR A 224 5.40 13.68 1.15
CA TYR A 224 4.61 14.75 1.75
C TYR A 224 5.01 16.17 1.29
N ARG A 225 6.24 16.36 0.78
CA ARG A 225 6.76 17.61 0.22
C ARG A 225 6.53 17.74 -1.28
N ASN A 226 6.19 16.66 -1.98
CA ASN A 226 6.00 16.67 -3.42
C ASN A 226 4.73 17.43 -3.80
N PHE A 227 4.62 17.79 -5.07
CA PHE A 227 3.39 18.38 -5.60
C PHE A 227 2.24 17.37 -5.55
N GLY A 228 1.07 17.79 -6.02
CA GLY A 228 -0.06 16.89 -6.16
C GLY A 228 -0.98 16.80 -4.93
N ARG A 229 -2.07 16.07 -5.13
CA ARG A 229 -3.20 15.95 -4.22
C ARG A 229 -3.66 14.51 -4.05
N ASN A 230 -3.00 13.55 -4.68
CA ASN A 230 -3.30 12.12 -4.60
C ASN A 230 -2.00 11.29 -4.61
N LEU A 231 -2.11 9.97 -4.41
CA LEU A 231 -0.94 9.08 -4.26
C LEU A 231 -0.07 9.04 -5.52
N PHE A 232 -0.69 9.00 -6.71
CA PHE A 232 0.06 8.98 -7.97
C PHE A 232 0.84 10.26 -8.20
N GLU A 233 0.23 11.42 -8.02
CA GLU A 233 0.92 12.71 -8.22
C GLU A 233 2.04 12.90 -7.21
N THR A 234 1.87 12.44 -5.95
CA THR A 234 2.96 12.51 -4.97
C THR A 234 4.14 11.61 -5.30
N ASN A 235 3.95 10.60 -6.16
CA ASN A 235 5.00 9.69 -6.64
C ASN A 235 5.75 10.20 -7.87
N LEU A 236 5.25 11.23 -8.54
CA LEU A 236 5.97 11.86 -9.65
C LEU A 236 7.15 12.63 -9.05
N LEU A 237 8.34 12.04 -9.13
CA LEU A 237 9.56 12.64 -8.60
C LEU A 237 9.78 13.98 -9.30
N LYS A 238 10.13 15.01 -8.52
CA LYS A 238 10.85 16.14 -9.10
C LYS A 238 12.22 15.59 -9.51
N ASN A 239 12.58 15.69 -10.79
CA ASN A 239 13.99 15.64 -11.17
C ASN A 239 14.67 16.84 -10.49
N ILE A 240 15.20 16.66 -9.29
CA ILE A 240 16.15 17.58 -8.65
C ILE A 240 17.38 16.77 -8.30
#